data_AF-A0A6G5RS17-F1
#
_entry.id   AF-A0A6G5RS17-F1
#
_cell.length_a   1.000
_cell.length_b   1.000
_cell.length_c   1.000
_cell.angle_alpha   90.00
_cell.angle_beta   90.00
_cell.angle_gamma   90.00
#
_symmetry.space_group_name_H-M   'P 1'
#
loop_
_entity.id
_entity.type
_entity.pdbx_description
1 polymer ?
#
loop_
_entity_poly.entity_id
_entity_poly.type
_entity_poly.pdbx_seq_one_letter_code
_entity_poly.pdbx_strand_id
1 'polypeptide(L)'
;MSHVIVDEFRNNKKLPIIPVPPEVLPEGTSSIGIPESVLVAELRAEIYKFITELPNAQRKVVDLAIVRELPLEEVAEEMDVEVDTVRRYLGAARRRLEKAMVASSEEVSA
;
A
#
# COMPACT_ATOMS: atom_id res chain seq x y z
N MET A 1 -12.27 -21.94 17.15
CA MET A 1 -13.52 -21.50 16.48
C MET A 1 -13.19 -20.32 15.57
N SER A 2 -12.81 -20.57 14.31
CA SER A 2 -12.59 -19.48 13.33
C SER A 2 -12.43 -20.02 11.89
N HIS A 3 -13.39 -20.79 11.40
CA HIS A 3 -13.42 -21.23 9.98
C HIS A 3 -14.67 -20.79 9.22
N VAL A 4 -15.63 -20.14 9.88
CA VAL A 4 -16.94 -19.79 9.28
C VAL A 4 -16.82 -18.62 8.28
N ILE A 5 -15.96 -17.64 8.57
CA ILE A 5 -15.85 -16.41 7.76
C ILE A 5 -15.25 -16.69 6.37
N VAL A 6 -14.39 -17.70 6.25
CA VAL A 6 -13.67 -17.99 5.00
C VAL A 6 -14.55 -18.77 4.00
N ASP A 7 -15.49 -19.58 4.49
CA ASP A 7 -16.35 -20.40 3.62
C ASP A 7 -17.48 -19.59 2.97
N GLU A 8 -18.01 -18.57 3.63
CA GLU A 8 -19.02 -17.68 3.01
C GLU A 8 -18.45 -16.94 1.79
N PHE A 9 -17.18 -16.54 1.83
CA PHE A 9 -16.58 -15.77 0.75
C PHE A 9 -16.32 -16.60 -0.52
N ARG A 10 -16.09 -17.91 -0.37
CA ARG A 10 -15.84 -18.82 -1.51
C ARG A 10 -17.11 -19.20 -2.26
N ASN A 11 -18.24 -19.24 -1.56
CA ASN A 11 -19.52 -19.63 -2.16
C ASN A 11 -20.18 -18.50 -2.97
N ASN A 12 -19.74 -17.24 -2.77
CA ASN A 12 -20.37 -16.05 -3.35
C ASN A 12 -19.71 -15.58 -4.68
N LYS A 13 -19.19 -16.51 -5.50
CA LYS A 13 -18.53 -16.22 -6.79
C LYS A 13 -19.44 -15.69 -7.91
N LYS A 14 -20.68 -15.30 -7.61
CA LYS A 14 -21.64 -14.76 -8.59
C LYS A 14 -22.51 -13.66 -7.98
N LEU A 15 -21.89 -12.58 -7.53
CA LEU A 15 -22.64 -11.34 -7.35
C LEU A 15 -22.56 -10.54 -8.66
N PRO A 16 -23.68 -10.29 -9.35
CA PRO A 16 -23.68 -9.42 -10.52
C PRO A 16 -23.19 -8.04 -10.08
N ILE A 17 -22.22 -7.49 -10.81
CA ILE A 17 -21.77 -6.11 -10.65
C ILE A 17 -22.92 -5.22 -11.11
N ILE A 18 -23.80 -4.85 -10.17
CA ILE A 18 -24.80 -3.83 -10.40
C ILE A 18 -24.04 -2.49 -10.33
N PRO A 19 -24.02 -1.68 -11.38
CA PRO A 19 -23.40 -0.37 -11.32
C PRO A 19 -24.17 0.48 -10.32
N VAL A 20 -23.53 0.75 -9.17
CA VAL A 20 -24.04 1.68 -8.16
C VAL A 20 -23.97 3.09 -8.75
N PRO A 21 -25.10 3.83 -8.84
CA PRO A 21 -25.08 5.23 -9.25
C PRO A 21 -24.16 6.05 -8.34
N PRO A 22 -23.50 7.11 -8.84
CA PRO A 22 -22.58 7.94 -8.05
C PRO A 22 -23.37 8.87 -7.12
N GLU A 23 -24.11 8.31 -6.17
CA GLU A 23 -24.71 9.06 -5.08
C GLU A 23 -23.70 9.16 -3.93
N VAL A 24 -23.04 10.32 -3.92
CA VAL A 24 -22.35 11.00 -2.81
C VAL A 24 -21.91 10.07 -1.68
N LEU A 25 -20.66 9.62 -1.75
CA LEU A 25 -19.96 9.03 -0.60
C LEU A 25 -20.17 9.98 0.61
N PRO A 26 -20.69 9.50 1.75
CA PRO A 26 -20.73 10.34 2.94
C PRO A 26 -19.31 10.80 3.24
N GLU A 27 -19.08 12.11 3.28
CA GLU A 27 -17.78 12.66 3.63
C GLU A 27 -17.42 12.11 5.01
N GLY A 28 -16.39 11.25 5.06
CA GLY A 28 -15.99 10.59 6.28
C GLY A 28 -15.51 11.64 7.27
N THR A 29 -16.38 11.99 8.19
CA THR A 29 -15.98 12.73 9.37
C THR A 29 -15.44 11.70 10.35
N SER A 30 -14.12 11.70 10.55
CA SER A 30 -13.51 11.01 11.69
C SER A 30 -14.16 11.48 12.99
N SER A 31 -14.28 10.60 14.00
CA SER A 31 -14.90 10.93 15.31
C SER A 31 -14.21 12.07 16.07
N ILE A 32 -13.06 12.52 15.58
CA ILE A 32 -12.22 13.61 16.13
C ILE A 32 -12.56 14.97 15.47
N GLY A 33 -13.47 15.04 14.50
CA GLY A 33 -13.86 16.30 13.84
C GLY A 33 -12.84 16.85 12.83
N ILE A 34 -11.80 16.08 12.54
CA ILE A 34 -10.87 16.35 11.42
C ILE A 34 -11.47 15.72 10.16
N PRO A 35 -11.53 16.43 9.02
CA PRO A 35 -11.93 15.83 7.76
C PRO A 35 -11.02 14.64 7.43
N GLU A 36 -11.59 13.48 7.09
CA GLU A 36 -10.80 12.30 6.70
C GLU A 36 -9.80 12.60 5.59
N SER A 37 -10.14 13.53 4.69
CA SER A 37 -9.24 14.00 3.64
C SER A 37 -7.93 14.60 4.14
N VAL A 38 -7.94 15.27 5.30
CA VAL A 38 -6.74 15.85 5.93
C VAL A 38 -5.88 14.74 6.54
N LEU A 39 -6.49 13.82 7.29
CA LEU A 39 -5.79 12.67 7.87
C LEU A 39 -5.14 11.78 6.79
N VAL A 40 -5.86 11.53 5.70
CA VAL A 40 -5.34 10.77 4.55
C VAL A 40 -4.18 11.51 3.88
N ALA A 41 -4.25 12.84 3.78
CA ALA A 41 -3.16 13.64 3.20
C ALA A 41 -1.89 13.60 4.06
N GLU A 42 -2.03 13.69 5.38
CA GLU A 42 -0.92 13.60 6.35
C GLU A 42 -0.28 12.21 6.31
N LEU A 43 -1.09 11.15 6.39
CA LEU A 43 -0.61 9.77 6.28
C LEU A 43 0.11 9.53 4.95
N ARG A 44 -0.44 10.04 3.85
CA ARG A 44 0.19 9.93 2.53
C ARG A 44 1.53 10.64 2.49
N ALA A 45 1.62 11.84 3.05
CA ALA A 45 2.89 12.59 3.12
C ALA A 45 3.95 11.83 3.92
N GLU A 46 3.56 11.21 5.03
CA GLU A 46 4.44 10.39 5.85
C GLU A 46 4.95 9.15 5.11
N ILE A 47 4.06 8.42 4.42
CA ILE A 47 4.44 7.28 3.57
C ILE A 47 5.42 7.71 2.48
N TYR A 48 5.16 8.83 1.81
CA TYR A 48 6.05 9.35 0.77
C TYR A 48 7.44 9.69 1.35
N LYS A 49 7.51 10.27 2.56
CA LYS A 49 8.79 10.52 3.23
C LYS A 49 9.59 9.23 3.38
N PHE A 50 8.99 8.16 3.91
CA PHE A 50 9.69 6.86 4.04
C PHE A 50 10.13 6.28 2.70
N ILE A 51 9.32 6.41 1.64
CA ILE A 51 9.71 5.96 0.30
C ILE A 51 10.90 6.78 -0.23
N THR A 52 10.95 8.09 0.03
CA THR A 52 12.07 8.95 -0.40
C THR A 52 13.37 8.69 0.35
N GLU A 53 13.32 8.03 1.51
CA GLU A 53 14.51 7.61 2.27
C GLU A 53 15.06 6.24 1.80
N LEU A 54 14.30 5.49 0.99
CA LEU A 54 14.78 4.23 0.44
C LEU A 54 16.00 4.43 -0.49
N PRO A 55 16.95 3.47 -0.50
CA PRO A 55 18.00 3.42 -1.52
C PRO A 55 17.42 3.47 -2.93
N ASN A 56 18.14 4.08 -3.89
CA ASN A 56 17.64 4.37 -5.23
C ASN A 56 17.00 3.14 -5.91
N ALA A 57 17.69 1.99 -5.92
CA ALA A 57 17.17 0.76 -6.53
C ALA A 57 15.87 0.26 -5.88
N GLN A 58 15.74 0.38 -4.56
CA GLN A 58 14.54 -0.01 -3.82
C GLN A 58 13.39 0.98 -4.06
N ARG A 59 13.69 2.27 -4.12
CA ARG A 59 12.69 3.29 -4.45
C ARG A 59 12.17 3.10 -5.87
N LYS A 60 13.06 2.89 -6.84
CA LYS A 60 12.70 2.66 -8.24
C LYS A 60 11.83 1.41 -8.39
N VAL A 61 12.16 0.31 -7.70
CA VAL A 61 11.33 -0.91 -7.76
C VAL A 61 9.95 -0.70 -7.15
N VAL A 62 9.83 0.09 -6.07
CA VAL A 62 8.53 0.41 -5.45
C VAL A 62 7.70 1.31 -6.37
N ASP A 63 8.30 2.33 -6.99
CA ASP A 63 7.62 3.19 -7.96
C ASP A 63 7.05 2.37 -9.12
N LEU A 64 7.88 1.53 -9.74
CA LEU A 64 7.47 0.75 -10.91
C LEU A 64 6.45 -0.35 -10.55
N ALA A 65 6.71 -1.16 -9.51
CA ALA A 65 5.88 -2.32 -9.22
C ALA A 65 4.61 -2.00 -8.41
N ILE A 66 4.62 -0.97 -7.57
CA ILE A 66 3.52 -0.67 -6.63
C ILE A 66 2.75 0.58 -7.04
N VAL A 67 3.45 1.65 -7.41
CA VAL A 67 2.77 2.91 -7.78
C VAL A 67 2.23 2.84 -9.21
N ARG A 68 3.00 2.23 -10.12
CA ARG A 68 2.61 2.05 -11.53
C ARG A 68 2.06 0.66 -11.85
N GLU A 69 2.07 -0.24 -10.86
CA GLU A 69 1.51 -1.60 -10.97
C GLU A 69 2.08 -2.44 -12.12
N LEU A 70 3.35 -2.21 -12.49
CA LEU A 70 4.00 -3.00 -13.54
C LEU A 70 4.28 -4.45 -13.08
N PRO A 71 4.13 -5.45 -13.97
CA PRO A 71 4.58 -6.82 -13.72
C PRO A 71 6.07 -6.90 -13.39
N LEU A 72 6.47 -7.85 -12.55
CA LEU A 72 7.86 -7.94 -12.06
C LEU A 72 8.87 -8.15 -13.20
N GLU A 73 8.44 -8.81 -14.27
CA GLU A 73 9.21 -9.04 -15.49
C GLU A 73 9.49 -7.73 -16.23
N GLU A 74 8.46 -6.88 -16.40
CA GLU A 74 8.63 -5.55 -17.02
C GLU A 74 9.48 -4.62 -16.15
N VAL A 75 9.35 -4.71 -14.83
CA VAL A 75 10.22 -3.96 -13.90
C VAL A 75 11.67 -4.41 -14.02
N ALA A 76 11.91 -5.70 -14.20
CA ALA A 76 13.26 -6.26 -14.38
C ALA A 76 13.90 -5.74 -15.67
N GLU A 77 13.13 -5.70 -16.76
CA GLU A 77 13.55 -5.12 -18.05
C GLU A 77 13.86 -3.62 -17.93
N GLU A 78 12.96 -2.83 -17.33
CA GLU A 78 13.11 -1.37 -17.14
C GLU A 78 14.30 -1.00 -16.20
N MET A 79 14.69 -1.92 -15.33
CA MET A 79 15.81 -1.77 -14.41
C MET A 79 17.11 -2.43 -14.90
N ASP A 80 17.08 -3.16 -16.01
CA ASP A 80 18.20 -3.95 -16.54
C ASP A 80 18.80 -4.91 -15.49
N VAL A 81 17.92 -5.67 -14.82
CA VAL A 81 18.30 -6.66 -13.78
C VAL A 81 17.48 -7.94 -13.91
N GLU A 82 17.85 -9.00 -13.19
CA GLU A 82 17.04 -10.21 -13.12
C GLU A 82 15.78 -10.02 -12.24
N VAL A 83 14.70 -10.73 -12.57
CA VAL A 83 13.43 -10.72 -11.79
C VAL A 83 13.65 -11.08 -10.31
N ASP A 84 14.58 -12.00 -10.01
CA ASP A 84 14.91 -12.33 -8.62
C ASP A 84 15.58 -11.17 -7.87
N THR A 85 16.31 -10.31 -8.59
CA THR A 85 16.87 -9.07 -8.02
C THR A 85 15.75 -8.07 -7.71
N VAL A 86 14.75 -7.93 -8.58
CA VAL A 86 13.54 -7.14 -8.33
C VAL A 86 12.84 -7.61 -7.04
N ARG A 87 12.61 -8.93 -6.90
CA ARG A 87 12.02 -9.52 -5.68
C ARG A 87 12.84 -9.22 -4.42
N ARG A 88 14.18 -9.31 -4.51
CA ARG A 88 15.09 -8.96 -3.41
C ARG A 88 15.00 -7.50 -3.03
N TYR A 89 14.94 -6.59 -4.01
CA TYR A 89 14.76 -5.16 -3.77
C TYR A 89 13.41 -4.87 -3.12
N LEU A 90 12.31 -5.47 -3.58
CA LEU A 90 10.98 -5.34 -2.97
C LEU A 90 10.98 -5.82 -1.51
N GLY A 91 11.55 -7.01 -1.26
CA GLY A 91 11.66 -7.54 0.11
C GLY A 91 12.51 -6.65 1.02
N ALA A 92 13.58 -6.06 0.49
CA ALA A 92 14.44 -5.14 1.22
C ALA A 92 13.77 -3.77 1.46
N ALA A 93 13.01 -3.26 0.49
CA ALA A 93 12.21 -2.05 0.62
C ALA A 93 11.15 -2.23 1.70
N ARG A 94 10.36 -3.30 1.63
CA ARG A 94 9.33 -3.66 2.60
C ARG A 94 9.87 -3.65 4.04
N ARG A 95 10.96 -4.37 4.29
CA ARG A 95 11.58 -4.42 5.64
C ARG A 95 12.03 -3.06 6.15
N ARG A 96 12.54 -2.19 5.27
CA ARG A 96 12.97 -0.83 5.65
C ARG A 96 11.78 0.06 5.97
N LEU A 97 10.73 0.00 5.15
CA LEU A 97 9.49 0.74 5.38
C LEU A 97 8.84 0.30 6.69
N GLU A 98 8.70 -1.01 6.92
CA GLU A 98 8.19 -1.53 8.20
C GLU A 98 8.98 -1.01 9.39
N LYS A 99 10.32 -1.06 9.33
CA LYS A 99 11.17 -0.55 10.41
C LYS A 99 10.99 0.94 10.63
N ALA A 100 10.92 1.73 9.56
CA ALA A 100 10.77 3.18 9.65
C ALA A 100 9.40 3.58 10.23
N MET A 101 8.34 2.88 9.83
CA MET A 101 6.99 3.12 10.34
C MET A 101 6.84 2.74 11.81
N VAL A 102 7.47 1.64 12.25
CA VAL A 102 7.49 1.26 13.68
C VAL A 102 8.24 2.31 14.50
N ALA A 103 9.41 2.75 14.04
CA ALA A 103 10.19 3.79 14.74
C ALA A 103 9.42 5.11 14.87
N SER A 104 8.72 5.54 13.81
CA SER A 104 7.86 6.73 13.83
C SER A 104 6.73 6.61 14.86
N SER A 105 6.16 5.40 15.02
CA SER A 105 5.10 5.16 16.01
C SER A 105 5.60 5.19 17.46
N GLU A 106 6.87 4.88 17.71
CA GLU A 106 7.46 4.90 19.06
C GLU A 106 7.80 6.34 19.50
N GLU A 107 8.19 7.23 18.58
CA GLU A 107 8.46 8.64 18.86
C GLU A 107 7.23 9.43 19.30
N VAL A 108 6.01 8.95 18.98
CA VAL A 108 4.74 9.58 19.40
C VAL A 108 4.31 9.13 20.82
N SER A 109 4.90 8.06 21.35
CA SER A 109 4.55 7.50 22.67
C SER A 109 5.56 7.82 23.79
N ALA A 110 6.61 8.58 23.50
CA ALA A 110 7.67 9.00 24.44
C ALA A 110 7.57 10.49 24.78
#